data_AF-A0ABC9X076-F1
#
_entry.id   AF-A0ABC9X076-F1
#
_cell.length_a   1.000
_cell.length_b   1.000
_cell.length_c   1.000
_cell.angle_alpha   90.00
_cell.angle_beta   90.00
_cell.angle_gamma   90.00
#
_symmetry.space_group_name_H-M   'P 1'
#
loop_
_entity.id
_entity.type
_entity.pdbx_description
1 polymer ?
#
loop_
_entity_poly.entity_id
_entity_poly.type
_entity_poly.pdbx_seq_one_letter_code
_entity_poly.pdbx_strand_id
1 'polypeptide(L)'
;MCVRLQGYDIIGITETWWDGTYDWSVGMEGYRLFRKDRQGRRGGGVTLYVNDQLECMELCLGMGEEPPESLWVSIKGRAGTGDTIVGVCYRPPNQED
;
A
#
# COMPACT_ATOMS: atom_id res chain seq x y z
N MET A 1 -13.25 -7.27 5.03
CA MET A 1 -13.43 -6.78 3.65
C MET A 1 -13.56 -7.97 2.71
N CYS A 2 -14.68 -8.16 2.00
CA CYS A 2 -14.90 -9.32 1.12
C CYS A 2 -14.32 -9.07 -0.28
N VAL A 3 -12.99 -8.93 -0.38
CA VAL A 3 -12.28 -8.76 -1.67
C VAL A 3 -11.74 -10.10 -2.20
N ARG A 4 -11.73 -11.15 -1.37
CA ARG A 4 -11.18 -12.49 -1.67
C ARG A 4 -11.78 -13.20 -2.91
N LEU A 5 -12.86 -12.70 -3.50
CA LEU A 5 -13.55 -13.38 -4.61
C LEU A 5 -13.18 -12.87 -6.01
N GLN A 6 -12.35 -11.83 -6.15
CA GLN A 6 -12.14 -11.17 -7.46
C GLN A 6 -10.77 -11.41 -8.10
N GLY A 7 -9.87 -12.17 -7.46
CA GLY A 7 -8.62 -12.63 -8.08
C GLY A 7 -7.67 -11.50 -8.51
N TYR A 8 -7.71 -10.36 -7.82
CA TYR A 8 -6.87 -9.22 -8.15
C TYR A 8 -5.41 -9.44 -7.74
N ASP A 9 -4.49 -9.03 -8.58
CA ASP A 9 -3.06 -9.10 -8.28
C ASP A 9 -2.62 -8.05 -7.24
N ILE A 10 -3.27 -6.88 -7.26
CA ILE A 10 -2.92 -5.75 -6.40
C ILE A 10 -4.19 -5.01 -6.00
N ILE A 11 -4.32 -4.67 -4.72
CA ILE A 11 -5.42 -3.88 -4.17
C ILE A 11 -4.82 -2.71 -3.40
N GLY A 12 -5.12 -1.49 -3.84
CA GLY A 12 -4.77 -0.27 -3.12
C GLY A 12 -5.95 0.29 -2.36
N ILE A 13 -5.72 0.65 -1.10
CA ILE A 13 -6.72 1.28 -0.22
C ILE A 13 -6.11 2.56 0.36
N THR A 14 -6.85 3.66 0.23
CA THR A 14 -6.57 4.94 0.87
C THR A 14 -7.56 5.18 2.01
N GLU A 15 -7.21 6.04 2.96
CA GLU A 15 -8.05 6.35 4.11
C GLU A 15 -8.40 5.07 4.91
N THR A 16 -7.37 4.28 5.25
CA THR A 16 -7.54 3.04 6.04
C THR A 16 -7.94 3.31 7.49
N TRP A 17 -7.51 4.46 8.04
CA TRP A 17 -7.81 4.90 9.41
C TRP A 17 -7.36 3.90 10.48
N TRP A 18 -6.34 3.11 10.19
CA TRP A 18 -5.81 2.15 11.15
C TRP A 18 -4.94 2.83 12.20
N ASP A 19 -5.12 2.43 13.46
CA ASP A 19 -4.43 2.96 14.64
C ASP A 19 -3.67 1.89 15.44
N GLY A 20 -3.59 0.67 14.91
CA GLY A 20 -2.92 -0.47 15.54
C GLY A 20 -3.83 -1.36 16.42
N THR A 21 -5.04 -0.91 16.75
CA THR A 21 -5.94 -1.64 17.69
C THR A 21 -6.35 -3.03 17.19
N TYR A 22 -6.39 -3.23 15.87
CA TYR A 22 -6.89 -4.47 15.23
C TYR A 22 -5.90 -5.08 14.24
N ASP A 23 -4.59 -4.94 14.49
CA ASP A 23 -3.54 -5.45 13.59
C ASP A 23 -3.60 -6.97 13.35
N TRP A 24 -4.17 -7.74 14.26
CA TRP A 24 -4.40 -9.17 14.08
C TRP A 24 -5.40 -9.49 12.95
N SER A 25 -6.20 -8.52 12.51
CA SER A 25 -7.30 -8.71 11.55
C SER A 25 -7.05 -8.09 10.17
N VAL A 26 -5.98 -7.31 9.99
CA VAL A 26 -5.71 -6.59 8.74
C VAL A 26 -5.10 -7.49 7.65
N GLY A 27 -4.55 -8.65 8.05
CA GLY A 27 -3.99 -9.62 7.10
C GLY A 27 -5.06 -10.22 6.19
N MET A 28 -4.72 -10.38 4.91
CA MET A 28 -5.57 -11.05 3.93
C MET A 28 -4.80 -12.24 3.36
N GLU A 29 -5.33 -13.45 3.54
CA GLU A 29 -4.72 -14.68 3.03
C GLU A 29 -4.55 -14.61 1.51
N GLY A 30 -3.41 -15.09 1.01
CA GLY A 30 -3.02 -14.98 -0.40
C GLY A 30 -2.40 -13.62 -0.77
N TYR A 31 -2.25 -12.71 0.19
CA TYR A 31 -1.70 -11.38 -0.05
C TYR A 31 -0.64 -10.99 0.97
N ARG A 32 0.42 -10.36 0.48
CA ARG A 32 1.38 -9.59 1.26
C ARG A 32 0.83 -8.18 1.50
N LEU A 33 0.87 -7.74 2.75
CA LEU A 33 0.42 -6.42 3.18
C LEU A 33 1.60 -5.45 3.27
N PHE A 34 1.47 -4.29 2.61
CA PHE A 34 2.32 -3.12 2.78
C PHE A 34 1.44 -1.96 3.25
N ARG A 35 1.81 -1.27 4.32
CA ARG A 35 0.97 -0.20 4.91
C ARG A 35 1.79 0.95 5.44
N LYS A 36 1.19 2.13 5.38
CA LYS A 36 1.68 3.36 6.01
C LYS A 36 0.52 4.01 6.74
N ASP A 37 0.50 3.85 8.06
CA ASP A 37 -0.56 4.42 8.90
C ASP A 37 -0.21 5.85 9.29
N ARG A 38 -1.24 6.70 9.35
CA ARG A 38 -1.07 8.07 9.81
C ARG A 38 -0.96 8.10 11.34
N GLN A 39 0.11 8.67 11.86
CA GLN A 39 0.32 8.85 13.30
C GLN A 39 -0.22 10.20 13.78
N GLY A 40 -0.81 10.22 14.97
CA GLY A 40 -1.12 11.45 15.71
C GLY A 40 -2.27 12.32 15.17
N ARG A 41 -3.01 11.89 14.15
CA ARG A 41 -4.20 12.58 13.61
C ARG A 41 -5.28 11.58 13.23
N ARG A 42 -6.55 12.02 13.29
CA ARG A 42 -7.68 11.23 12.80
C ARG A 42 -7.69 11.19 11.27
N GLY A 43 -7.94 10.00 10.72
CA GLY A 43 -8.06 9.77 9.29
C GLY A 43 -6.74 9.68 8.55
N GLY A 44 -6.79 9.34 7.27
CA GLY A 44 -5.61 9.06 6.45
C GLY A 44 -5.12 7.62 6.53
N GLY A 45 -3.91 7.42 6.05
CA GLY A 45 -3.26 6.12 5.94
C GLY A 45 -3.53 5.45 4.59
N VAL A 46 -2.54 4.69 4.12
CA VAL A 46 -2.60 3.99 2.84
C VAL A 46 -2.08 2.56 2.96
N THR A 47 -2.54 1.69 2.08
CA THR A 47 -2.18 0.27 2.08
C THR A 47 -2.21 -0.31 0.68
N LEU A 48 -1.25 -1.20 0.40
CA LEU A 48 -1.26 -2.13 -0.73
C LEU A 48 -1.34 -3.56 -0.21
N TYR A 49 -2.28 -4.33 -0.76
CA TYR A 49 -2.25 -5.78 -0.73
C TYR A 49 -1.74 -6.27 -2.08
N VAL A 50 -0.66 -7.04 -2.09
CA VAL A 50 -0.07 -7.63 -3.30
C VAL A 50 -0.20 -9.14 -3.21
N ASN A 51 -0.70 -9.79 -4.27
CA ASN A 51 -0.80 -11.24 -4.35
C ASN A 51 0.56 -11.87 -3.98
N ASP A 52 0.56 -12.82 -3.05
CA ASP A 52 1.78 -13.42 -2.49
C ASP A 52 2.59 -14.24 -3.51
N GLN A 53 1.98 -14.57 -4.65
CA GLN A 53 2.62 -15.22 -5.79
C GLN A 53 3.53 -14.26 -6.59
N LEU A 54 3.41 -12.95 -6.39
CA LEU A 54 4.24 -11.96 -7.05
C LEU A 54 5.50 -11.64 -6.23
N GLU A 55 6.66 -11.69 -6.89
CA GLU A 55 7.89 -11.18 -6.30
C GLU A 55 7.82 -9.65 -6.30
N CYS A 56 7.71 -9.07 -5.10
CA CYS A 56 7.62 -7.63 -4.90
C CYS A 56 8.49 -7.14 -3.74
N MET A 57 8.86 -5.86 -3.78
CA MET A 57 9.65 -5.18 -2.75
C MET A 57 9.11 -3.75 -2.54
N GLU A 58 9.04 -3.31 -1.28
CA GLU A 58 8.71 -1.92 -0.97
C GLU A 58 9.84 -0.99 -1.43
N LEU A 59 9.47 0.11 -2.07
CA LEU A 59 10.40 1.16 -2.49
C LEU A 59 10.30 2.32 -1.52
N CYS A 60 11.41 2.64 -0.87
CA CYS A 60 11.56 3.87 -0.10
C CYS A 60 12.13 4.95 -1.01
N LEU A 61 11.32 5.88 -1.55
CA LEU A 61 11.83 6.90 -2.49
C LEU A 61 12.49 8.10 -1.80
N GLY A 62 12.76 8.01 -0.50
CA GLY A 62 13.60 8.96 0.24
C GLY A 62 12.85 10.13 0.86
N MET A 63 13.50 10.77 1.83
CA MET A 63 12.95 11.88 2.63
C MET A 63 13.07 13.21 1.86
N GLY A 64 12.17 13.50 0.94
CA GLY A 64 12.15 14.82 0.31
C GLY A 64 11.04 15.06 -0.70
N GLU A 65 10.64 14.03 -1.46
CA GLU A 65 9.69 14.20 -2.57
C GLU A 65 8.43 13.34 -2.45
N GLU A 66 8.37 12.43 -1.48
CA GLU A 66 7.18 11.60 -1.28
C GLU A 66 6.08 12.32 -0.48
N PRO A 67 4.83 12.30 -0.95
CA PRO A 67 3.69 12.67 -0.14
C PRO A 67 3.67 11.85 1.16
N PRO A 68 3.29 12.46 2.29
CA PRO A 68 3.33 11.80 3.59
C PRO A 68 2.48 10.52 3.63
N GLU A 69 1.41 10.45 2.84
CA GLU A 69 0.52 9.30 2.72
C GLU A 69 0.63 8.65 1.34
N SER A 70 1.85 8.22 1.01
CA SER A 70 2.15 7.41 -0.18
C SER A 70 2.98 6.17 0.15
N LEU A 71 2.79 5.12 -0.63
CA LEU A 71 3.49 3.84 -0.53
C LEU A 71 3.70 3.28 -1.94
N TRP A 72 4.90 2.77 -2.19
CA TRP A 72 5.34 2.29 -3.51
C TRP A 72 5.96 0.89 -3.37
N VAL A 73 5.66 0.02 -4.33
CA VAL A 73 6.25 -1.32 -4.43
C VAL A 73 6.74 -1.55 -5.86
N SER A 74 7.90 -2.18 -6.00
CA SER A 74 8.31 -2.78 -7.27
C SER A 74 7.77 -4.21 -7.33
N ILE A 75 7.29 -4.60 -8.51
CA ILE A 75 6.87 -5.95 -8.85
C ILE A 75 7.78 -6.42 -9.96
N LYS A 76 8.42 -7.56 -9.72
CA LYS A 76 9.41 -8.09 -10.63
C LYS A 76 8.77 -8.56 -11.92
N GLY A 77 9.35 -8.15 -13.03
CA GLY A 77 8.96 -8.63 -14.35
C GLY A 77 9.33 -10.11 -14.56
N ARG A 78 8.75 -10.73 -15.59
CA ARG A 78 9.29 -11.98 -16.13
C ARG A 78 10.68 -11.74 -16.74
N ALA A 79 11.44 -12.81 -16.93
CA ALA A 79 12.76 -12.72 -17.58
C ALA A 79 12.68 -11.97 -18.91
N GLY A 80 13.50 -10.93 -19.08
CA GLY A 80 13.51 -10.08 -20.27
C GLY A 80 12.43 -8.98 -20.30
N THR A 81 11.60 -8.86 -19.27
CA THR A 81 10.71 -7.71 -19.06
C THR A 81 11.22 -6.88 -17.89
N GLY A 82 11.04 -5.56 -17.96
CA GLY A 82 11.38 -4.67 -16.85
C GLY A 82 10.42 -4.84 -15.67
N ASP A 83 10.86 -4.39 -14.50
CA ASP A 83 10.04 -4.36 -13.30
C ASP A 83 8.94 -3.29 -13.41
N THR A 84 7.80 -3.55 -12.77
CA THR A 84 6.67 -2.61 -12.71
C THR A 84 6.63 -1.95 -11.35
N ILE A 85 6.53 -0.62 -11.29
CA ILE A 85 6.34 0.11 -10.04
C ILE A 85 4.87 0.44 -9.86
N VAL A 86 4.32 0.12 -8.70
CA VAL A 86 2.93 0.41 -8.34
C VAL A 86 2.92 1.19 -7.04
N GLY A 87 2.10 2.23 -6.98
CA GLY A 87 1.94 3.02 -5.78
C GLY A 87 0.50 3.35 -5.46
N VAL A 88 0.26 3.59 -4.18
CA VAL A 88 -0.95 4.18 -3.65
C VAL A 88 -0.57 5.49 -2.99
N CYS A 89 -1.34 6.54 -3.28
CA CYS A 89 -1.11 7.86 -2.72
C CYS A 89 -2.44 8.49 -2.37
N TYR A 90 -2.48 9.12 -1.20
CA TYR A 90 -3.59 9.94 -0.77
C TYR A 90 -3.08 11.33 -0.41
N ARG A 91 -3.77 12.35 -0.93
CA ARG A 91 -3.54 13.74 -0.58
C ARG A 91 -4.73 14.23 0.25
N PRO A 92 -4.56 14.47 1.56
CA PRO A 92 -5.61 15.05 2.37
C PRO A 92 -6.01 16.45 1.84
N PRO A 93 -7.29 16.84 1.93
CA PRO A 93 -7.80 18.09 1.36
C PRO A 93 -7.19 19.38 1.94
N ASN A 94 -6.55 19.32 3.12
CA ASN A 94 -5.98 20.48 3.83
C ASN A 94 -4.45 20.48 3.87
N GLN A 95 -3.79 19.88 2.89
CA GLN A 95 -2.34 20.06 2.70
C GLN A 95 -2.17 21.08 1.58
N GLU A 96 -1.95 22.34 1.95
CA GLU A 96 -1.36 23.32 1.03
C GLU A 96 0.11 22.92 0.80
N ASP A 97 0.55 22.97 -0.47
CA ASP A 97 1.93 22.69 -0.89
C ASP A 97 2.93 23.70 -0.26
#